data_AF-A0A4R6IJI4-F1
#
_entry.id   AF-A0A4R6IJI4-F1
#
_cell.length_a   1.000
_cell.length_b   1.000
_cell.length_c   1.000
_cell.angle_alpha   90.00
_cell.angle_beta   90.00
_cell.angle_gamma   90.00
#
_symmetry.space_group_name_H-M   'P 1'
#
loop_
_entity.id
_entity.type
_entity.pdbx_description
1 polymer ?
#
loop_
_entity_poly.entity_id
_entity_poly.type
_entity_poly.pdbx_seq_one_letter_code
_entity_poly.pdbx_strand_id
1 'polypeptide(L)'
;MIFNRVNINCYKLNGCWLAPSIFKIFTPRSRNYVHKKFDNLRELINKSKLDKKDLIIYFNLDEDFSKFNICQEIRNRSFRISKKISESILSGNVEIEEIVPNVLIHWNYKSVQALYNGACPFYTDEWFNEFYENSKVRDSENKIHLVWSRYFGFKQFVPK
;
A
#
# COMPACT_ATOMS: atom_id res chain seq x y z
N MET A 1 0.53 17.33 -0.02
CA MET A 1 1.57 16.30 0.20
C MET A 1 1.75 15.53 -1.11
N ILE A 2 2.95 15.53 -1.70
CA ILE A 2 3.25 14.75 -2.91
C ILE A 2 3.59 13.33 -2.45
N PHE A 3 2.77 12.35 -2.80
CA PHE A 3 3.06 10.96 -2.46
C PHE A 3 4.15 10.42 -3.39
N ASN A 4 5.17 9.78 -2.80
CA ASN A 4 6.13 9.02 -3.58
C ASN A 4 5.44 7.77 -4.13
N ARG A 5 5.60 7.53 -5.44
CA ARG A 5 4.93 6.43 -6.15
C ARG A 5 5.95 5.65 -6.95
N VAL A 6 5.84 4.32 -6.90
CA VAL A 6 6.65 3.40 -7.69
C VAL A 6 5.73 2.39 -8.35
N ASN A 7 5.95 2.12 -9.63
CA ASN A 7 5.26 1.04 -10.32
C ASN A 7 6.13 -0.20 -10.29
N ILE A 8 5.55 -1.35 -9.94
CA ILE A 8 6.22 -2.65 -9.92
C ILE A 8 5.38 -3.62 -10.73
N ASN A 9 6.00 -4.28 -11.69
CA ASN A 9 5.38 -5.40 -12.37
C ASN A 9 5.94 -6.69 -11.79
N CYS A 10 5.04 -7.60 -11.39
CA CYS A 10 5.39 -8.91 -10.85
C CYS A 10 4.57 -9.97 -11.55
N TYR A 11 5.25 -10.91 -12.21
CA TYR A 11 4.64 -12.05 -12.89
C TYR A 11 5.17 -13.34 -12.28
N LYS A 12 4.28 -14.29 -11.94
CA LYS A 12 4.63 -15.53 -11.23
C LYS A 12 5.79 -16.31 -11.87
N LEU A 13 5.91 -16.26 -13.21
CA LEU A 13 6.95 -16.99 -13.97
C LEU A 13 8.14 -16.11 -14.38
N ASN A 14 8.01 -14.78 -14.33
CA ASN A 14 8.98 -13.84 -14.91
C ASN A 14 9.56 -12.87 -13.86
N GLY A 15 9.40 -13.17 -12.57
CA GLY A 15 9.94 -12.36 -11.49
C GLY A 15 9.29 -10.97 -11.40
N CYS A 16 10.00 -10.02 -10.81
CA CYS A 16 9.55 -8.66 -10.60
C CYS A 16 10.54 -7.63 -11.15
N TRP A 17 10.04 -6.47 -11.60
CA TRP A 17 10.89 -5.34 -12.00
C TRP A 17 10.21 -3.99 -11.72
N LEU A 18 11.03 -2.96 -11.58
CA LEU A 18 10.59 -1.58 -11.46
C LEU A 18 10.13 -1.09 -12.83
N ALA A 19 8.92 -0.56 -12.91
CA ALA A 19 8.41 0.05 -14.13
C ALA A 19 8.54 1.59 -14.05
N PRO A 20 9.01 2.26 -15.11
CA PRO A 20 8.97 3.71 -15.18
C PRO A 20 7.53 4.22 -15.07
N SER A 21 7.37 5.43 -14.53
CA SER A 21 6.08 6.12 -14.59
C SER A 21 5.67 6.33 -16.05
N ILE A 22 4.38 6.19 -16.37
CA ILE A 22 3.84 6.37 -17.75
C ILE A 22 4.31 7.70 -18.36
N PHE A 23 4.37 8.77 -17.57
CA PHE A 23 4.85 10.08 -18.01
C PHE A 23 6.35 10.11 -18.37
N LYS A 24 7.16 9.19 -17.80
CA LYS A 24 8.59 9.06 -18.09
C LYS A 24 8.87 8.16 -19.30
N ILE A 25 7.90 7.35 -19.74
CA ILE A 25 8.03 6.51 -20.94
C ILE A 25 8.21 7.37 -22.20
N PHE A 26 7.53 8.52 -22.25
CA PHE A 26 7.64 9.49 -23.36
C PHE A 26 8.86 10.42 -23.27
N THR A 27 9.72 10.25 -22.26
CA THR A 27 10.96 11.06 -22.14
C THR A 27 12.16 10.29 -22.69
N PRO A 28 13.09 10.94 -23.44
CA PRO A 28 14.26 10.26 -24.05
C PRO A 28 15.19 9.56 -23.06
N ARG A 29 15.09 9.86 -21.75
CA ARG A 29 15.91 9.29 -20.67
C ARG A 29 15.34 7.99 -20.08
N SER A 30 14.26 7.44 -20.65
CA SER A 30 13.59 6.22 -20.17
C SER A 30 14.50 4.98 -20.14
N ARG A 31 15.53 4.90 -21.00
CA ARG A 31 16.55 3.84 -21.01
C ARG A 31 17.31 3.68 -19.68
N ASN A 32 17.32 4.71 -18.82
CA ASN A 32 18.03 4.68 -17.53
C ASN A 32 17.18 4.17 -16.36
N TYR A 33 15.87 3.93 -16.55
CA TYR A 33 14.98 3.44 -15.49
C TYR A 33 14.93 1.90 -15.50
N VAL A 34 16.09 1.30 -15.23
CA VAL A 34 16.33 -0.01 -14.58
C VAL A 34 15.58 -1.22 -15.17
N HIS A 35 16.25 -1.87 -16.13
CA HIS A 35 16.00 -3.23 -16.64
C HIS A 35 16.44 -4.35 -15.68
N LYS A 36 16.50 -4.11 -14.36
CA LYS A 36 16.97 -5.15 -13.42
C LYS A 36 15.78 -6.01 -13.00
N LYS A 37 15.73 -7.21 -13.59
CA LYS A 37 14.83 -8.29 -13.17
C LYS A 37 15.28 -8.80 -11.80
N PHE A 38 14.32 -9.02 -10.92
CA PHE A 38 14.49 -9.68 -9.63
C PHE A 38 13.64 -10.95 -9.63
N ASP A 39 14.04 -11.94 -8.85
CA ASP A 39 13.36 -13.24 -8.83
C ASP A 39 11.99 -13.13 -8.16
N ASN A 40 11.86 -12.26 -7.15
CA ASN A 40 10.61 -12.02 -6.45
C ASN A 40 10.50 -10.61 -5.87
N LEU A 41 9.31 -10.29 -5.35
CA LEU A 41 8.98 -8.96 -4.81
C LEU A 41 9.86 -8.58 -3.60
N ARG A 42 10.19 -9.53 -2.72
CA ARG A 42 11.03 -9.25 -1.54
C ARG A 42 12.43 -8.84 -1.96
N GLU A 43 13.01 -9.59 -2.89
CA GLU A 43 14.33 -9.30 -3.41
C GLU A 43 14.37 -7.90 -4.07
N LEU A 44 13.34 -7.58 -4.87
CA LEU A 44 13.20 -6.26 -5.49
C LEU A 44 13.17 -5.16 -4.43
N ILE A 45 12.28 -5.28 -3.44
CA ILE A 45 12.12 -4.28 -2.37
C ILE A 45 13.43 -4.07 -1.62
N ASN A 46 14.10 -5.16 -1.21
CA ASN A 46 15.33 -5.11 -0.42
C ASN A 46 16.51 -4.54 -1.22
N LYS A 47 16.76 -5.06 -2.43
CA LYS A 47 17.90 -4.61 -3.26
C LYS A 47 17.70 -3.18 -3.78
N SER A 48 16.46 -2.74 -3.94
CA SER A 48 16.12 -1.37 -4.35
C SER A 48 15.96 -0.41 -3.16
N LYS A 49 16.16 -0.88 -1.92
CA LYS A 49 16.01 -0.11 -0.67
C LYS A 49 14.65 0.59 -0.58
N LEU A 50 13.58 -0.06 -1.02
CA LEU A 50 12.22 0.48 -0.96
C LEU A 50 11.60 0.31 0.43
N ASP A 51 12.06 -0.68 1.19
CA ASP A 51 11.74 -0.92 2.59
C ASP A 51 12.00 0.33 3.47
N LYS A 52 12.92 1.20 3.08
CA LYS A 52 13.27 2.43 3.81
C LYS A 52 12.48 3.66 3.39
N LYS A 53 11.44 3.50 2.58
CA LYS A 53 10.71 4.63 1.98
C LYS A 53 9.23 4.55 2.28
N ASP A 54 8.61 5.71 2.45
CA ASP A 54 7.16 5.86 2.51
C ASP A 54 6.60 6.13 1.12
N LEU A 55 5.91 5.14 0.55
CA LEU A 55 5.44 5.22 -0.81
C LEU A 55 4.16 4.40 -1.05
N ILE A 56 3.55 4.67 -2.19
CA ILE A 56 2.50 3.82 -2.76
C ILE A 56 3.14 2.95 -3.85
N ILE A 57 3.05 1.64 -3.68
CA ILE A 57 3.44 0.68 -4.72
C ILE A 57 2.24 0.43 -5.60
N TYR A 58 2.40 0.63 -6.90
CA TYR A 58 1.39 0.28 -7.89
C TYR A 58 1.81 -1.00 -8.61
N PHE A 59 1.06 -2.07 -8.38
CA PHE A 59 1.11 -3.30 -9.13
C PHE A 59 0.16 -3.26 -10.33
N ASN A 60 0.45 -4.05 -11.36
CA ASN A 60 -0.51 -4.34 -12.42
C ASN A 60 -1.50 -5.42 -11.96
N LEU A 61 -2.41 -5.03 -11.06
CA LEU A 61 -3.36 -5.87 -10.33
C LEU A 61 -2.75 -6.72 -9.20
N ASP A 62 -3.60 -7.05 -8.24
CA ASP A 62 -3.33 -7.96 -7.15
C ASP A 62 -4.59 -8.73 -6.74
N GLU A 63 -5.08 -9.56 -7.66
CA GLU A 63 -6.40 -10.21 -7.58
C GLU A 63 -6.54 -11.17 -6.38
N ASP A 64 -5.43 -11.78 -5.97
CA ASP A 64 -5.34 -12.69 -4.81
C ASP A 64 -4.76 -12.01 -3.56
N PHE A 65 -4.54 -10.69 -3.62
CA PHE A 65 -3.91 -9.87 -2.57
C PHE A 65 -2.51 -10.38 -2.13
N SER A 66 -1.87 -11.25 -2.91
CA SER A 66 -0.57 -11.84 -2.55
C SER A 66 0.52 -10.79 -2.43
N LYS A 67 0.54 -9.78 -3.30
CA LYS A 67 1.57 -8.73 -3.28
C LYS A 67 1.35 -7.78 -2.10
N PHE A 68 0.10 -7.41 -1.83
CA PHE A 68 -0.28 -6.66 -0.63
C PHE A 68 0.16 -7.41 0.64
N ASN A 69 -0.17 -8.69 0.75
CA ASN A 69 0.18 -9.53 1.89
C ASN A 69 1.71 -9.63 2.09
N ILE A 70 2.48 -9.78 1.01
CA ILE A 70 3.96 -9.73 1.07
C ILE A 70 4.43 -8.35 1.54
N CYS A 71 3.83 -7.27 1.05
CA CYS A 71 4.17 -5.91 1.47
C CYS A 71 3.92 -5.71 2.97
N GLN A 72 2.77 -6.16 3.48
CA GLN A 72 2.48 -6.09 4.92
C GLN A 72 3.46 -6.93 5.74
N GLU A 73 3.89 -8.07 5.22
CA GLU A 73 4.90 -8.90 5.89
C GLU A 73 6.27 -8.25 5.94
N ILE A 74 6.71 -7.61 4.85
CA ILE A 74 7.97 -6.84 4.87
C ILE A 74 7.90 -5.68 5.87
N ARG A 75 6.70 -5.13 6.09
CA ARG A 75 6.43 -4.13 7.12
C ARG A 75 6.18 -4.71 8.51
N ASN A 76 6.37 -6.02 8.72
CA ASN A 76 6.12 -6.71 9.99
C ASN A 76 4.70 -6.52 10.55
N ARG A 77 3.71 -6.35 9.68
CA ARG A 77 2.30 -6.18 10.07
C ARG A 77 1.59 -7.52 10.11
N SER A 78 0.55 -7.63 10.93
CA SER A 78 -0.23 -8.85 11.09
C SER A 78 -1.41 -8.94 10.11
N PHE A 79 -1.97 -7.80 9.66
CA PHE A 79 -3.14 -7.81 8.78
C PHE A 79 -2.82 -8.38 7.41
N ARG A 80 -3.67 -9.32 6.99
CA ARG A 80 -3.59 -9.99 5.70
C ARG A 80 -5.00 -10.07 5.13
N ILE A 81 -5.15 -9.80 3.85
CA ILE A 81 -6.43 -10.01 3.18
C ILE A 81 -6.47 -11.48 2.75
N SER A 82 -7.31 -12.23 3.45
CA SER A 82 -7.72 -13.57 3.04
C SER A 82 -8.98 -13.50 2.17
N LYS A 83 -9.32 -14.61 1.50
CA LYS A 83 -10.57 -14.72 0.74
C LYS A 83 -11.79 -14.36 1.61
N LYS A 84 -11.86 -14.91 2.83
CA LYS A 84 -12.93 -14.61 3.80
C LYS A 84 -13.05 -13.11 4.11
N ILE A 85 -11.93 -12.44 4.34
CA ILE A 85 -11.90 -10.99 4.61
C ILE A 85 -12.38 -10.22 3.37
N SER A 86 -11.89 -10.57 2.19
CA SER A 86 -12.33 -9.92 0.96
C SER A 86 -13.83 -10.09 0.72
N GLU A 87 -14.38 -11.28 0.94
CA GLU A 87 -15.82 -11.56 0.80
C GLU A 87 -16.67 -10.80 1.85
N SER A 88 -16.22 -10.76 3.10
CA SER A 88 -16.84 -9.95 4.16
C SER A 88 -16.96 -8.48 3.76
N ILE A 89 -15.87 -7.90 3.25
CA ILE A 89 -15.84 -6.50 2.84
C ILE A 89 -16.68 -6.26 1.58
N LEU A 90 -16.70 -7.22 0.65
CA LEU A 90 -17.58 -7.18 -0.53
C LEU A 90 -19.06 -7.21 -0.14
N SER A 91 -19.43 -7.87 0.96
CA SER A 91 -20.78 -7.82 1.53
C SER A 91 -21.12 -6.53 2.29
N GLY A 92 -20.22 -5.55 2.31
CA GLY A 92 -20.44 -4.24 2.91
C GLY A 92 -19.86 -4.07 4.32
N ASN A 93 -19.20 -5.09 4.87
CA ASN A 93 -18.53 -4.95 6.16
C ASN A 93 -17.26 -4.08 6.04
N VAL A 94 -16.82 -3.57 7.19
CA VAL A 94 -15.55 -2.85 7.33
C VAL A 94 -14.68 -3.63 8.30
N GLU A 95 -13.49 -4.01 7.85
CA GLU A 95 -12.49 -4.58 8.75
C GLU A 95 -11.64 -3.45 9.31
N ILE A 96 -11.38 -3.50 10.63
CA ILE A 96 -10.62 -2.47 11.33
C ILE A 96 -9.32 -3.10 11.82
N GLU A 97 -8.20 -2.47 11.47
CA GLU A 97 -6.87 -2.84 11.91
C GLU A 97 -6.28 -1.70 12.74
N GLU A 98 -5.76 -1.99 13.92
CA GLU A 98 -4.85 -1.07 14.61
C GLU A 98 -3.43 -1.29 14.12
N ILE A 99 -2.92 -0.37 13.30
CA ILE A 99 -1.62 -0.56 12.62
C ILE A 99 -0.45 -0.18 13.53
N VAL A 100 -0.63 0.88 14.31
CA VAL A 100 0.19 1.32 15.43
C VAL A 100 -0.75 1.87 16.51
N PRO A 101 -0.32 1.99 17.78
CA PRO A 101 -1.20 2.46 18.85
C PRO A 101 -1.95 3.74 18.46
N ASN A 102 -3.28 3.73 18.64
CA ASN A 102 -4.18 4.85 18.34
C ASN A 102 -4.39 5.19 16.86
N VAL A 103 -3.89 4.36 15.93
CA VAL A 103 -4.09 4.54 14.49
C VAL A 103 -4.85 3.37 13.92
N LEU A 104 -6.13 3.58 13.65
CA LEU A 104 -7.03 2.57 13.10
C LEU A 104 -7.19 2.73 11.59
N ILE A 105 -6.99 1.67 10.83
CA ILE A 105 -7.28 1.62 9.40
C ILE A 105 -8.60 0.87 9.17
N HIS A 106 -9.49 1.50 8.43
CA HIS A 106 -10.79 0.97 8.05
C HIS A 106 -10.74 0.47 6.62
N TRP A 107 -10.60 -0.83 6.48
CA TRP A 107 -10.58 -1.54 5.22
C TRP A 107 -12.00 -1.77 4.73
N ASN A 108 -12.52 -0.81 3.97
CA ASN A 108 -13.83 -0.88 3.32
C ASN A 108 -13.73 -1.36 1.86
N TYR A 109 -14.88 -1.52 1.20
CA TYR A 109 -14.96 -1.94 -0.22
C TYR A 109 -14.02 -1.14 -1.13
N LYS A 110 -14.00 0.20 -1.00
CA LYS A 110 -13.15 1.07 -1.83
C LYS A 110 -11.66 0.85 -1.56
N SER A 111 -11.30 0.58 -0.31
CA SER A 111 -9.93 0.28 0.10
C SER A 111 -9.47 -1.05 -0.52
N VAL A 112 -10.27 -2.10 -0.39
CA VAL A 112 -9.99 -3.41 -0.98
C VAL A 112 -9.97 -3.36 -2.50
N GLN A 113 -10.90 -2.63 -3.12
CA GLN A 113 -10.89 -2.41 -4.56
C GLN A 113 -9.63 -1.67 -5.03
N ALA A 114 -9.11 -0.72 -4.24
CA ALA A 114 -7.84 -0.07 -4.55
C ALA A 114 -6.66 -1.05 -4.51
N LEU A 115 -6.63 -1.94 -3.51
CA LEU A 115 -5.63 -3.00 -3.38
C LEU A 115 -5.72 -4.02 -4.51
N TYR A 116 -6.93 -4.47 -4.86
CA TYR A 116 -7.19 -5.38 -6.00
C TYR A 116 -6.63 -4.81 -7.30
N ASN A 117 -6.83 -3.50 -7.51
CA ASN A 117 -6.29 -2.78 -8.66
C ASN A 117 -4.77 -2.48 -8.54
N GLY A 118 -4.10 -3.05 -7.53
CA GLY A 118 -2.66 -3.00 -7.31
C GLY A 118 -2.15 -1.77 -6.57
N ALA A 119 -2.99 -0.86 -6.07
CA ALA A 119 -2.51 0.31 -5.33
C ALA A 119 -2.29 -0.03 -3.85
N CYS A 120 -1.07 -0.46 -3.51
CA CYS A 120 -0.69 -0.94 -2.19
C CYS A 120 -0.05 0.18 -1.35
N PRO A 121 -0.56 0.46 -0.12
CA PRO A 121 0.14 1.29 0.83
C PRO A 121 1.41 0.60 1.30
N PHE A 122 2.55 1.29 1.27
CA PHE A 122 3.83 0.76 1.73
C PHE A 122 4.57 1.80 2.58
N TYR A 123 3.88 2.26 3.62
CA TYR A 123 4.38 3.22 4.61
C TYR A 123 5.05 2.50 5.76
N THR A 124 6.02 3.15 6.40
CA THR A 124 6.64 2.75 7.66
C THR A 124 5.69 2.99 8.85
N ASP A 125 6.02 2.45 10.01
CA ASP A 125 5.26 2.72 11.24
C ASP A 125 5.54 4.14 11.75
N GLU A 126 6.76 4.63 11.54
CA GLU A 126 7.15 6.02 11.78
C GLU A 126 6.24 7.00 11.04
N TRP A 127 5.90 6.71 9.77
CA TRP A 127 4.96 7.54 9.01
C TRP A 127 3.58 7.62 9.67
N PHE A 128 3.07 6.52 10.22
CA PHE A 128 1.78 6.50 10.92
C PHE A 128 1.84 7.26 12.25
N ASN A 129 2.93 7.12 13.00
CA ASN A 129 3.16 7.89 14.22
C ASN A 129 3.24 9.39 13.92
N GLU A 130 4.00 9.80 12.89
CA GLU A 130 4.03 11.21 12.46
C GLU A 130 2.66 11.70 11.99
N PHE A 131 1.91 10.87 11.26
CA PHE A 131 0.55 11.21 10.84
C PHE A 131 -0.35 11.44 12.06
N TYR A 132 -0.24 10.60 13.09
CA TYR A 132 -0.97 10.71 14.35
C TYR A 132 -0.65 12.00 15.13
N GLU A 133 0.63 12.30 15.29
CA GLU A 133 1.08 13.53 15.98
C GLU A 133 0.59 14.79 15.27
N ASN A 134 0.55 14.78 13.94
CA ASN A 134 0.10 15.91 13.13
C ASN A 134 -1.43 15.98 12.91
N SER A 135 -2.18 14.98 13.35
CA SER A 135 -3.63 14.91 13.15
C SER A 135 -4.37 15.81 14.14
N LYS A 136 -5.21 16.71 13.61
CA LYS A 136 -6.03 17.66 14.42
C LYS A 136 -7.36 17.10 14.88
N VAL A 137 -7.82 16.02 14.25
CA VAL A 137 -9.09 15.37 14.55
C VAL A 137 -8.75 14.05 15.23
N ARG A 138 -9.38 13.77 16.36
CA ARG A 138 -9.25 12.50 17.09
C ARG A 138 -10.62 12.18 17.69
N ASP A 139 -10.91 10.90 17.90
CA ASP A 139 -12.13 10.49 18.58
C ASP A 139 -12.04 10.75 20.10
N SER A 140 -13.08 10.36 20.85
CA SER A 140 -13.10 10.48 22.31
C SER A 140 -12.04 9.66 23.02
N GLU A 141 -11.50 8.63 22.37
CA GLU A 141 -10.43 7.76 22.87
C GLU A 141 -9.04 8.21 22.38
N ASN A 142 -8.94 9.41 21.80
CA ASN A 142 -7.70 9.97 21.26
C ASN A 142 -7.11 9.12 20.11
N LYS A 143 -7.95 8.39 19.37
CA LYS A 143 -7.59 7.60 18.19
C LYS A 143 -7.85 8.40 16.91
N ILE A 144 -7.07 8.07 15.88
CA ILE A 144 -7.37 8.50 14.51
C ILE A 144 -7.87 7.32 13.70
N HIS A 145 -8.79 7.60 12.79
CA HIS A 145 -9.29 6.59 11.88
C HIS A 145 -8.95 6.96 10.44
N LEU A 146 -8.36 6.02 9.72
CA LEU A 146 -7.85 6.17 8.36
C LEU A 146 -8.61 5.25 7.40
N VAL A 147 -8.85 5.72 6.18
CA VAL A 147 -9.34 4.91 5.06
C VAL A 147 -8.33 4.99 3.94
N TRP A 148 -8.05 3.85 3.30
CA TRP A 148 -7.17 3.80 2.16
C TRP A 148 -7.89 4.18 0.87
N SER A 149 -7.22 4.94 0.01
CA SER A 149 -7.71 5.27 -1.33
C SER A 149 -6.61 5.19 -2.38
N ARG A 150 -6.97 4.67 -3.56
CA ARG A 150 -6.05 4.49 -4.69
C ARG A 150 -5.26 5.75 -5.07
N TYR A 151 -5.93 6.91 -5.06
CA TYR A 151 -5.38 8.15 -5.63
C TYR A 151 -4.81 9.10 -4.60
N PHE A 152 -5.33 9.08 -3.38
CA PHE A 152 -4.99 10.05 -2.35
C PHE A 152 -4.29 9.43 -1.14
N GLY A 153 -4.03 8.13 -1.17
CA GLY A 153 -3.44 7.42 -0.05
C GLY A 153 -4.40 7.31 1.14
N PHE A 154 -3.83 7.27 2.35
CA PHE A 154 -4.60 7.31 3.59
C PHE A 154 -5.22 8.68 3.79
N LYS A 155 -6.51 8.68 4.14
CA LYS A 155 -7.24 9.87 4.55
C LYS A 155 -7.85 9.61 5.91
N GLN A 156 -7.82 10.64 6.74
CA GLN A 156 -8.60 10.62 7.96
C GLN A 156 -10.09 10.58 7.62
N PHE A 157 -10.84 9.71 8.29
CA PHE A 157 -12.29 9.71 8.25
C PHE A 157 -12.83 9.78 9.68
N VAL A 158 -14.01 10.37 9.82
CA VAL A 158 -14.71 10.45 11.10
C VAL A 158 -15.85 9.42 11.02
N PRO A 159 -15.83 8.37 11.85
CA PRO A 159 -16.97 7.47 11.97
C PRO A 159 -18.19 8.30 12.37
N LYS A 160 -19.31 8.11 11.67
CA LYS A 160 -20.59 8.72 12.04
C LYS A 160 -21.33 7.83 13.02
#